data_AF-A0A7R9TE96-F1
#
_entry.id   AF-A0A7R9TE96-F1
#
_cell.length_a   1.000
_cell.length_b   1.000
_cell.length_c   1.000
_cell.angle_alpha   90.00
_cell.angle_beta   90.00
_cell.angle_gamma   90.00
#
_symmetry.space_group_name_H-M   'P 1'
#
loop_
_entity.id
_entity.type
_entity.pdbx_description
1 polymer ?
#
loop_
_entity_poly.entity_id
_entity_poly.type
_entity_poly.pdbx_seq_one_letter_code
_entity_poly.pdbx_strand_id
1 'polypeptide(L)'
;GSAIGLSGRDALVGADNDEVDAEGQGAAYLFAGLSAPANLCAECEQSYADFEAQFLARQSEMAAGNVDDPLEVSEAQRIVHGDGSADDAFGHGVAASDDGNTILVGAFGTNLFQGAAYVFERQDDGTFEEVAKLMASDGKAGDSFAGYVALDGDIAVISAHRQDAGPNASLVNTGAAYVFERTDAGEWVETAKIQPPGLEPFALMSGSGGIAVQGDTVVIGAYNQPCEGVPFNQTAHEISYDYYSEYNP
;
A
#
# COMPACT_ATOMS: atom_id res chain seq x y z
N GLY A 1 -9.10 0.73 9.61
CA GLY A 1 -7.81 1.28 9.22
C GLY A 1 -7.95 2.17 8.00
N SER A 2 -6.93 2.97 7.72
CA SER A 2 -6.75 3.76 6.50
C SER A 2 -6.47 2.89 5.28
N ALA A 3 -5.81 1.74 5.48
CA ALA A 3 -5.53 0.75 4.44
C ALA A 3 -5.52 -0.67 5.01
N ILE A 4 -5.58 -1.66 4.11
CA ILE A 4 -5.52 -3.08 4.44
C ILE A 4 -4.66 -3.84 3.43
N GLY A 5 -3.77 -4.69 3.93
CA GLY A 5 -3.00 -5.67 3.16
C GLY A 5 -3.29 -7.07 3.68
N LEU A 6 -3.31 -8.06 2.80
CA LEU A 6 -3.59 -9.45 3.16
C LEU A 6 -2.44 -10.33 2.66
N SER A 7 -2.02 -11.28 3.48
CA SER A 7 -1.10 -12.34 3.07
C SER A 7 -1.51 -13.65 3.73
N GLY A 8 -2.01 -14.59 2.93
CA GLY A 8 -2.56 -15.85 3.44
C GLY A 8 -3.67 -15.65 4.48
N ARG A 9 -3.34 -15.86 5.76
CA ARG A 9 -4.25 -15.70 6.92
C ARG A 9 -3.93 -14.47 7.76
N ASP A 10 -2.96 -13.68 7.38
CA ASP A 10 -2.55 -12.50 8.11
C ASP A 10 -3.16 -11.26 7.45
N ALA A 11 -3.61 -10.31 8.26
CA ALA A 11 -4.08 -9.01 7.82
C ALA A 11 -3.22 -7.91 8.44
N LEU A 12 -2.75 -7.00 7.60
CA LEU A 12 -2.07 -5.78 7.98
C LEU A 12 -3.06 -4.63 7.86
N VAL A 13 -3.30 -3.90 8.94
CA VAL A 13 -4.25 -2.77 8.96
C VAL A 13 -3.49 -1.49 9.28
N GLY A 14 -3.48 -0.56 8.33
CA GLY A 14 -2.90 0.76 8.52
C GLY A 14 -3.79 1.68 9.37
N ALA A 15 -3.20 2.54 10.17
CA ALA A 15 -3.85 3.55 10.99
C ALA A 15 -3.01 4.84 10.97
N ASP A 16 -3.19 5.62 9.92
CA ASP A 16 -2.41 6.83 9.62
C ASP A 16 -2.53 7.98 10.63
N ASN A 17 -3.56 7.99 11.46
CA ASN A 17 -3.77 8.98 12.53
C ASN A 17 -3.77 8.33 13.92
N ASP A 18 -2.98 7.27 14.10
CA ASP A 18 -2.77 6.69 15.42
C ASP A 18 -1.95 7.63 16.31
N GLU A 19 -2.56 8.09 17.40
CA GLU A 19 -1.99 9.01 18.41
C GLU A 19 -1.57 8.29 19.71
N VAL A 20 -1.46 6.96 19.69
CA VAL A 20 -1.08 6.18 20.89
C VAL A 20 0.34 6.50 21.38
N ASP A 21 1.25 6.90 20.48
CA ASP A 21 2.49 7.58 20.81
C ASP A 21 2.29 9.11 20.78
N ALA A 22 2.99 9.83 21.67
CA ALA A 22 2.81 11.27 21.89
C ALA A 22 3.08 12.14 20.66
N GLU A 23 3.62 11.56 19.59
CA GLU A 23 3.87 12.20 18.33
C GLU A 23 2.68 12.13 17.34
N GLY A 24 1.84 11.09 17.30
CA GLY A 24 0.77 11.02 16.29
C GLY A 24 1.29 10.75 14.88
N GLN A 25 2.29 9.85 14.77
CA GLN A 25 2.95 9.50 13.52
C GLN A 25 2.16 8.51 12.65
N GLY A 26 1.16 7.83 13.24
CA GLY A 26 0.46 6.70 12.64
C GLY A 26 1.10 5.34 12.98
N ALA A 27 0.42 4.25 12.65
CA ALA A 27 0.89 2.89 12.90
C ALA A 27 0.33 1.90 11.85
N ALA A 28 0.93 0.73 11.76
CA ALA A 28 0.32 -0.44 11.11
C ALA A 28 0.16 -1.57 12.13
N TYR A 29 -0.94 -2.30 12.04
CA TYR A 29 -1.30 -3.35 12.99
C TYR A 29 -1.35 -4.70 12.29
N LEU A 30 -0.59 -5.67 12.79
CA LEU A 30 -0.61 -7.04 12.30
C LEU A 30 -1.62 -7.88 13.08
N PHE A 31 -2.53 -8.50 12.35
CA PHE A 31 -3.46 -9.52 12.84
C PHE A 31 -3.11 -10.86 12.19
N ALA A 32 -2.51 -11.76 12.95
CA ALA A 32 -2.01 -13.02 12.41
C ALA A 32 -3.01 -14.18 12.60
N GLY A 33 -2.98 -15.15 11.69
CA GLY A 33 -3.66 -16.43 11.86
C GLY A 33 -5.19 -16.37 11.77
N LEU A 34 -5.75 -15.42 11.02
CA LEU A 34 -7.18 -15.33 10.77
C LEU A 34 -7.69 -16.65 10.19
N SER A 35 -8.65 -17.25 10.89
CA SER A 35 -9.33 -18.46 10.46
C SER A 35 -10.81 -18.18 10.27
N ALA A 36 -11.40 -18.68 9.19
CA ALA A 36 -12.86 -18.69 9.10
C ALA A 36 -13.40 -19.59 10.22
N PRO A 37 -14.42 -19.16 10.99
CA PRO A 37 -15.14 -20.03 11.90
C PRO A 37 -15.52 -21.35 11.19
N ALA A 38 -15.41 -22.47 11.91
CA ALA A 38 -15.59 -23.81 11.36
C ALA A 38 -16.96 -24.04 10.65
N ASN A 39 -17.93 -23.16 10.88
CA ASN A 39 -19.30 -23.28 10.38
C ASN A 39 -19.61 -22.38 9.15
N LEU A 40 -18.70 -21.53 8.69
CA LEU A 40 -18.94 -20.74 7.46
C LEU A 40 -18.98 -21.66 6.23
N CYS A 41 -18.04 -22.59 6.10
CA CYS A 41 -17.89 -23.39 4.88
C CYS A 41 -18.83 -24.61 4.76
N ALA A 42 -19.62 -24.96 5.78
CA ALA A 42 -20.57 -26.08 5.68
C ALA A 42 -21.81 -25.74 4.83
N GLU A 43 -22.10 -24.45 4.65
CA GLU A 43 -23.26 -23.96 3.89
C GLU A 43 -22.90 -22.95 2.78
N CYS A 44 -21.62 -22.57 2.61
CA CYS A 44 -21.18 -21.57 1.62
C CYS A 44 -21.40 -21.92 0.13
N GLU A 45 -21.93 -23.10 -0.22
CA GLU A 45 -22.49 -23.32 -1.56
C GLU A 45 -23.91 -22.75 -1.72
N GLN A 46 -24.51 -22.19 -0.67
CA GLN A 46 -25.84 -21.57 -0.68
C GLN A 46 -25.74 -20.07 -0.36
N SER A 47 -25.92 -19.28 -1.43
CA SER A 47 -26.32 -17.87 -1.51
C SER A 47 -25.60 -16.78 -0.68
N TYR A 48 -25.39 -15.64 -1.33
CA TYR A 48 -24.85 -14.40 -0.72
C TYR A 48 -25.69 -13.88 0.47
N ALA A 49 -26.99 -14.22 0.52
CA ALA A 49 -27.89 -13.79 1.59
C ALA A 49 -27.59 -14.49 2.92
N ASP A 50 -27.10 -15.73 2.88
CA ASP A 50 -26.76 -16.51 4.08
C ASP A 50 -25.44 -16.02 4.68
N PHE A 51 -24.48 -15.63 3.84
CA PHE A 51 -23.28 -14.91 4.26
C PHE A 51 -23.61 -13.57 4.92
N GLU A 52 -24.49 -12.76 4.32
CA GLU A 52 -24.88 -11.45 4.86
C GLU A 52 -25.59 -11.57 6.22
N ALA A 53 -26.45 -12.59 6.38
CA ALA A 53 -27.12 -12.87 7.65
C ALA A 53 -26.12 -13.31 8.75
N GLN A 54 -25.15 -14.17 8.41
CA GLN A 54 -24.10 -14.61 9.33
C GLN A 54 -23.17 -13.45 9.72
N PHE A 55 -22.81 -12.58 8.78
CA PHE A 55 -22.01 -11.38 9.04
C PHE A 55 -22.72 -10.40 9.98
N LEU A 56 -24.02 -10.16 9.78
CA LEU A 56 -24.84 -9.30 10.64
C LEU A 56 -25.02 -9.87 12.04
N ALA A 57 -25.22 -11.19 12.17
CA ALA A 57 -25.28 -11.86 13.46
C ALA A 57 -23.98 -11.68 14.24
N ARG A 58 -22.82 -11.81 13.56
CA ARG A 58 -21.51 -11.61 14.18
C ARG A 58 -21.28 -10.17 14.63
N GLN A 59 -21.67 -9.16 13.84
CA GLN A 59 -21.63 -7.75 14.26
C GLN A 59 -22.42 -7.53 15.57
N SER A 60 -23.58 -8.19 15.71
CA SER A 60 -24.40 -8.08 16.92
C SER A 60 -23.76 -8.75 18.14
N GLU A 61 -23.06 -9.87 17.96
CA GLU A 61 -22.34 -10.56 19.05
C GLU A 61 -21.12 -9.77 19.52
N MET A 62 -20.35 -9.20 18.59
CA MET A 62 -19.21 -8.34 18.89
C MET A 62 -19.66 -7.08 19.65
N ALA A 63 -20.77 -6.46 19.23
CA ALA A 63 -21.36 -5.32 19.92
C ALA A 63 -21.89 -5.66 21.34
N ALA A 64 -22.20 -6.93 21.59
CA ALA A 64 -22.67 -7.42 22.89
C ALA A 64 -21.55 -7.86 23.84
N GLY A 65 -20.28 -7.82 23.41
CA GLY A 65 -19.13 -8.22 24.22
C GLY A 65 -19.03 -9.74 24.49
N ASN A 66 -19.79 -10.55 23.76
CA ASN A 66 -19.75 -12.02 23.87
C ASN A 66 -18.69 -12.57 22.90
N VAL A 67 -17.46 -12.66 23.36
CA VAL A 67 -16.27 -13.04 22.56
C VAL A 67 -15.68 -14.39 22.97
N ASP A 68 -16.53 -15.38 23.28
CA ASP A 68 -16.10 -16.79 23.30
C ASP A 68 -15.91 -17.26 21.84
N ASP A 69 -14.83 -16.79 21.19
CA ASP A 69 -14.48 -17.03 19.79
C ASP A 69 -13.13 -17.80 19.69
N PRO A 70 -13.03 -18.89 18.91
CA PRO A 70 -11.74 -19.50 18.54
C PRO A 70 -10.84 -18.61 17.65
N LEU A 71 -11.34 -17.49 17.13
CA LEU A 71 -10.53 -16.39 16.58
C LEU A 71 -10.04 -15.47 17.70
N GLU A 72 -8.99 -15.89 18.41
CA GLU A 72 -8.13 -14.96 19.15
C GLU A 72 -7.40 -14.07 18.13
N VAL A 73 -8.09 -13.09 17.56
CA VAL A 73 -7.47 -11.99 16.81
C VAL A 73 -6.83 -11.08 17.84
N SER A 74 -5.70 -11.53 18.39
CA SER A 74 -4.81 -10.67 19.16
C SER A 74 -4.01 -9.85 18.16
N GLU A 75 -3.89 -8.56 18.44
CA GLU A 75 -2.87 -7.73 17.82
C GLU A 75 -1.52 -8.41 18.07
N ALA A 76 -0.91 -8.93 17.02
CA ALA A 76 0.37 -9.61 17.12
C ALA A 76 1.51 -8.60 17.30
N GLN A 77 1.39 -7.45 16.64
CA GLN A 77 2.37 -6.38 16.67
C GLN A 77 1.77 -5.05 16.23
N ARG A 78 2.11 -3.98 16.96
CA ARG A 78 2.06 -2.59 16.48
C ARG A 78 3.39 -2.26 15.82
N ILE A 79 3.33 -1.88 14.54
CA ILE A 79 4.48 -1.53 13.72
C ILE A 79 4.54 -0.02 13.57
N VAL A 80 5.73 0.54 13.83
CA VAL A 80 6.09 1.95 13.68
C VAL A 80 7.46 2.02 13.01
N HIS A 81 7.84 3.16 12.43
CA HIS A 81 9.17 3.36 11.84
C HIS A 81 10.14 4.07 12.80
N GLY A 82 11.44 3.83 12.61
CA GLY A 82 12.48 4.23 13.57
C GLY A 82 12.76 5.73 13.67
N ASP A 83 12.34 6.52 12.69
CA ASP A 83 12.59 7.96 12.61
C ASP A 83 11.31 8.81 12.57
N GLY A 84 10.20 8.26 13.08
CA GLY A 84 8.91 8.89 12.92
C GLY A 84 8.63 10.12 13.76
N SER A 85 7.75 10.94 13.18
CA SER A 85 7.36 12.25 13.64
C SER A 85 5.85 12.41 13.54
N ALA A 86 5.33 13.38 14.30
CA ALA A 86 3.97 13.84 14.16
C ALA A 86 3.60 14.11 12.70
N ASP A 87 2.39 13.70 12.33
CA ASP A 87 1.78 13.92 11.02
C ASP A 87 2.46 13.19 9.85
N ASP A 88 3.35 12.22 10.12
CA ASP A 88 4.00 11.41 9.07
C ASP A 88 3.00 10.55 8.27
N ALA A 89 1.81 10.31 8.83
CA ALA A 89 0.74 9.52 8.23
C ALA A 89 1.19 8.07 7.91
N PHE A 90 2.00 7.49 8.78
CA PHE A 90 2.49 6.12 8.66
C PHE A 90 1.33 5.12 8.74
N GLY A 91 1.26 4.20 7.79
CA GLY A 91 0.12 3.28 7.65
C GLY A 91 -0.99 3.81 6.74
N HIS A 92 -0.79 4.93 6.04
CA HIS A 92 -1.77 5.37 5.03
C HIS A 92 -1.85 4.40 3.86
N GLY A 93 -0.70 3.90 3.39
CA GLY A 93 -0.60 2.78 2.46
C GLY A 93 0.04 1.58 3.13
N VAL A 94 -0.51 0.39 2.92
CA VAL A 94 0.10 -0.87 3.37
C VAL A 94 0.01 -1.94 2.28
N ALA A 95 1.05 -2.75 2.15
CA ALA A 95 1.07 -3.94 1.30
C ALA A 95 1.88 -5.05 1.98
N ALA A 96 1.56 -6.31 1.67
CA ALA A 96 2.27 -7.49 2.16
C ALA A 96 2.62 -8.40 0.99
N SER A 97 3.76 -9.07 1.04
CA SER A 97 4.15 -10.07 0.05
C SER A 97 3.29 -11.32 0.17
N ASP A 98 3.15 -12.07 -0.93
CA ASP A 98 2.37 -13.31 -0.98
C ASP A 98 2.86 -14.38 0.01
N ASP A 99 4.15 -14.39 0.34
CA ASP A 99 4.75 -15.30 1.32
C ASP A 99 4.63 -14.79 2.77
N GLY A 100 4.20 -13.55 2.96
CA GLY A 100 4.00 -12.92 4.27
C GLY A 100 5.29 -12.54 4.99
N ASN A 101 6.44 -12.58 4.31
CA ASN A 101 7.73 -12.28 4.92
C ASN A 101 8.14 -10.81 4.79
N THR A 102 7.50 -10.06 3.90
CA THR A 102 7.81 -8.66 3.67
C THR A 102 6.54 -7.83 3.69
N ILE A 103 6.59 -6.69 4.36
CA ILE A 103 5.53 -5.68 4.32
C ILE A 103 6.12 -4.33 3.94
N LEU A 104 5.30 -3.54 3.26
CA LEU A 104 5.62 -2.20 2.82
C LEU A 104 4.61 -1.24 3.41
N VAL A 105 5.08 -0.24 4.15
CA VAL A 105 4.21 0.73 4.82
C VAL A 105 4.59 2.14 4.38
N GLY A 106 3.61 2.89 3.93
CA GLY A 106 3.77 4.27 3.47
C GLY A 106 3.53 5.30 4.57
N ALA A 107 4.33 6.37 4.55
CA ALA A 107 4.22 7.57 5.38
C ALA A 107 4.38 8.81 4.49
N PHE A 108 3.28 9.22 3.85
CA PHE A 108 3.35 10.30 2.86
C PHE A 108 3.51 11.69 3.47
N GLY A 109 3.27 11.83 4.78
CA GLY A 109 3.42 13.08 5.53
C GLY A 109 4.88 13.43 5.85
N THR A 110 5.78 12.44 5.81
CA THR A 110 7.19 12.61 6.18
C THR A 110 7.88 13.72 5.38
N ASN A 111 8.71 14.50 6.08
CA ASN A 111 9.56 15.56 5.53
C ASN A 111 8.79 16.56 4.63
N LEU A 112 7.82 17.27 5.21
CA LEU A 112 6.98 18.26 4.50
C LEU A 112 6.22 17.65 3.33
N PHE A 113 5.63 16.47 3.53
CA PHE A 113 4.94 15.71 2.49
C PHE A 113 5.83 15.34 1.30
N GLN A 114 7.16 15.25 1.48
CA GLN A 114 8.01 14.57 0.49
C GLN A 114 7.62 13.09 0.44
N GLY A 115 7.40 12.49 1.61
CA GLY A 115 6.95 11.12 1.80
C GLY A 115 8.08 10.09 1.81
N ALA A 116 7.83 8.97 2.48
CA ALA A 116 8.72 7.81 2.54
C ALA A 116 7.91 6.51 2.65
N ALA A 117 8.46 5.41 2.16
CA ALA A 117 7.96 4.08 2.44
C ALA A 117 8.99 3.30 3.27
N TYR A 118 8.53 2.38 4.10
CA TYR A 118 9.37 1.57 4.97
C TYR A 118 9.09 0.11 4.70
N VAL A 119 10.16 -0.66 4.49
CA VAL A 119 10.11 -2.10 4.31
C VAL A 119 10.39 -2.75 5.65
N PHE A 120 9.53 -3.70 6.04
CA PHE A 120 9.78 -4.54 7.20
C PHE A 120 9.83 -6.00 6.78
N GLU A 121 10.71 -6.75 7.43
CA GLU A 121 10.89 -8.18 7.21
C GLU A 121 10.57 -8.97 8.47
N ARG A 122 9.90 -10.10 8.24
CA ARG A 122 9.49 -11.03 9.29
C ARG A 122 10.71 -11.78 9.83
N GLN A 123 10.88 -11.72 11.14
CA GLN A 123 11.92 -12.42 11.89
C GLN A 123 11.47 -13.84 12.28
N ASP A 124 12.42 -14.65 12.76
CA ASP A 124 12.18 -16.03 13.19
C ASP A 124 11.12 -16.16 14.31
N ASP A 125 10.98 -15.12 15.15
CA ASP A 125 9.97 -15.06 16.22
C ASP A 125 8.58 -14.58 15.73
N GLY A 126 8.49 -14.23 14.45
CA GLY A 126 7.29 -13.76 13.77
C GLY A 126 6.98 -12.28 13.92
N THR A 127 7.87 -11.50 14.54
CA THR A 127 7.80 -10.04 14.53
C THR A 127 8.35 -9.48 13.22
N PHE A 128 7.96 -8.25 12.87
CA PHE A 128 8.48 -7.50 11.74
C PHE A 128 9.46 -6.43 12.21
N GLU A 129 10.63 -6.36 11.56
CA GLU A 129 11.66 -5.35 11.80
C GLU A 129 11.90 -4.50 10.56
N GLU A 130 12.13 -3.20 10.74
CA GLU A 130 12.44 -2.27 9.64
C GLU A 130 13.80 -2.60 9.03
N VAL A 131 13.86 -2.81 7.72
CA VAL A 131 15.10 -3.14 6.99
C VAL A 131 15.49 -2.08 5.96
N ALA A 132 14.54 -1.26 5.50
CA ALA A 132 14.82 -0.21 4.54
C ALA A 132 13.83 0.95 4.62
N LYS A 133 14.33 2.15 4.30
CA LYS A 133 13.54 3.35 4.02
C LYS A 133 13.71 3.72 2.55
N LEU A 134 12.60 3.77 1.82
CA LEU A 134 12.53 4.06 0.40
C LEU A 134 12.04 5.49 0.19
N MET A 135 12.72 6.24 -0.67
CA MET A 135 12.37 7.61 -1.05
C MET A 135 12.58 7.75 -2.55
N ALA A 136 11.72 8.50 -3.23
CA ALA A 136 11.92 8.85 -4.63
C ALA A 136 13.26 9.60 -4.81
N SER A 137 14.06 9.17 -5.78
CA SER A 137 15.38 9.75 -6.10
C SER A 137 15.33 11.23 -6.46
N ASP A 138 14.21 11.70 -7.02
CA ASP A 138 13.92 13.09 -7.38
C ASP A 138 12.81 13.73 -6.54
N GLY A 139 12.44 13.11 -5.40
CA GLY A 139 11.38 13.58 -4.54
C GLY A 139 11.66 14.94 -3.90
N LYS A 140 10.63 15.74 -3.72
CA LYS A 140 10.62 17.08 -3.14
C LYS A 140 9.44 17.23 -2.17
N ALA A 141 9.52 18.25 -1.33
CA ALA A 141 8.43 18.60 -0.43
C ALA A 141 7.11 18.79 -1.21
N GLY A 142 6.05 18.12 -0.77
CA GLY A 142 4.73 18.16 -1.38
C GLY A 142 4.41 17.04 -2.37
N ASP A 143 5.39 16.28 -2.84
CA ASP A 143 5.20 15.24 -3.87
C ASP A 143 4.35 14.04 -3.38
N SER A 144 4.21 13.91 -2.06
CA SER A 144 3.36 12.94 -1.38
C SER A 144 3.66 11.49 -1.80
N PHE A 145 4.96 11.15 -1.80
CA PHE A 145 5.46 9.81 -2.02
C PHE A 145 4.90 8.84 -0.97
N ALA A 146 4.64 7.59 -1.35
CA ALA A 146 4.14 6.53 -0.48
C ALA A 146 2.77 6.78 0.16
N GLY A 147 1.89 7.55 -0.50
CA GLY A 147 0.45 7.55 -0.15
C GLY A 147 -0.17 6.16 -0.39
N TYR A 148 0.15 5.57 -1.54
CA TYR A 148 -0.26 4.23 -1.92
C TYR A 148 0.95 3.40 -2.33
N VAL A 149 0.91 2.12 -1.98
CA VAL A 149 1.99 1.16 -2.17
C VAL A 149 1.44 -0.18 -2.63
N ALA A 150 2.22 -0.89 -3.43
CA ALA A 150 1.96 -2.27 -3.82
C ALA A 150 3.28 -3.06 -3.72
N LEU A 151 3.19 -4.36 -3.45
CA LEU A 151 4.33 -5.24 -3.24
C LEU A 151 4.03 -6.60 -3.89
N ASP A 152 4.96 -7.11 -4.68
CA ASP A 152 4.97 -8.49 -5.18
C ASP A 152 6.40 -9.05 -5.07
N GLY A 153 6.60 -9.92 -4.07
CA GLY A 153 7.92 -10.44 -3.72
C GLY A 153 8.96 -9.33 -3.55
N ASP A 154 9.92 -9.30 -4.47
CA ASP A 154 11.05 -8.36 -4.49
C ASP A 154 10.77 -7.07 -5.27
N ILE A 155 9.54 -6.82 -5.71
CA ILE A 155 9.13 -5.63 -6.46
C ILE A 155 8.16 -4.80 -5.63
N ALA A 156 8.56 -3.57 -5.31
CA ALA A 156 7.73 -2.58 -4.65
C ALA A 156 7.36 -1.46 -5.64
N VAL A 157 6.07 -1.13 -5.74
CA VAL A 157 5.61 0.01 -6.53
C VAL A 157 5.00 1.05 -5.60
N ILE A 158 5.52 2.27 -5.67
CA ILE A 158 5.22 3.33 -4.72
C ILE A 158 4.75 4.57 -5.47
N SER A 159 3.56 5.05 -5.11
CA SER A 159 2.99 6.27 -5.71
C SER A 159 3.65 7.55 -5.20
N ALA A 160 3.69 8.59 -6.03
CA ALA A 160 3.91 9.99 -5.64
C ALA A 160 2.90 10.86 -6.38
N HIS A 161 1.71 10.99 -5.82
CA HIS A 161 0.55 11.51 -6.57
C HIS A 161 0.62 13.00 -6.89
N ARG A 162 1.54 13.74 -6.26
CA ARG A 162 1.78 15.17 -6.50
C ARG A 162 3.11 15.44 -7.20
N GLN A 163 3.82 14.41 -7.65
CA GLN A 163 5.06 14.59 -8.41
C GLN A 163 4.85 15.48 -9.63
N ASP A 164 5.72 16.47 -9.78
CA ASP A 164 5.79 17.30 -10.97
C ASP A 164 6.50 16.58 -12.14
N ALA A 165 6.18 16.96 -13.37
CA ALA A 165 6.82 16.47 -14.58
C ALA A 165 7.23 17.61 -15.53
N GLY A 166 7.89 17.21 -16.63
CA GLY A 166 8.35 18.12 -17.67
C GLY A 166 9.61 18.92 -17.26
N PRO A 167 10.21 19.63 -18.23
CA PRO A 167 11.42 20.40 -17.99
C PRO A 167 11.17 21.49 -16.94
N ASN A 168 12.01 21.51 -15.91
CA ASN A 168 11.90 22.44 -14.78
C ASN A 168 10.53 22.38 -14.06
N ALA A 169 9.93 21.19 -13.95
CA ALA A 169 8.63 21.01 -13.27
C ALA A 169 7.50 21.85 -13.90
N SER A 170 7.49 21.98 -15.22
CA SER A 170 6.47 22.77 -15.95
C SER A 170 5.07 22.17 -15.88
N LEU A 171 4.94 20.88 -15.58
CA LEU A 171 3.68 20.17 -15.43
C LEU A 171 3.50 19.82 -13.96
N VAL A 172 2.75 20.66 -13.25
CA VAL A 172 2.62 20.52 -11.80
C VAL A 172 1.66 19.40 -11.41
N ASN A 173 1.95 18.68 -10.32
CA ASN A 173 1.07 17.65 -9.74
C ASN A 173 0.54 16.63 -10.76
N THR A 174 1.39 16.21 -11.68
CA THR A 174 1.04 15.18 -12.67
C THR A 174 0.91 13.80 -12.06
N GLY A 175 1.61 13.57 -10.95
CA GLY A 175 1.77 12.28 -10.33
C GLY A 175 2.85 11.43 -11.00
N ALA A 176 3.33 10.44 -10.26
CA ALA A 176 4.22 9.39 -10.71
C ALA A 176 4.02 8.14 -9.86
N ALA A 177 4.61 7.03 -10.32
CA ALA A 177 4.93 5.90 -9.46
C ALA A 177 6.41 5.52 -9.65
N TYR A 178 6.98 4.88 -8.65
CA TYR A 178 8.37 4.46 -8.63
C TYR A 178 8.43 2.97 -8.36
N VAL A 179 9.28 2.27 -9.09
CA VAL A 179 9.53 0.84 -8.92
C VAL A 179 10.84 0.71 -8.17
N PHE A 180 10.80 -0.03 -7.07
CA PHE A 180 11.96 -0.46 -6.31
C PHE A 180 12.08 -1.97 -6.41
N GLU A 181 13.29 -2.45 -6.70
CA GLU A 181 13.60 -3.88 -6.75
C GLU A 181 14.61 -4.23 -5.67
N ARG A 182 14.38 -5.36 -5.02
CA ARG A 182 15.34 -5.95 -4.08
C ARG A 182 16.43 -6.67 -4.85
N THR A 183 17.67 -6.31 -4.58
CA THR A 183 18.86 -6.95 -5.14
C THR A 183 19.15 -8.28 -4.44
N ASP A 184 20.00 -9.12 -5.05
CA ASP A 184 20.51 -10.36 -4.42
C ASP A 184 21.22 -10.12 -3.08
N ALA A 185 21.72 -8.91 -2.85
CA ALA A 185 22.36 -8.50 -1.59
C ALA A 185 21.35 -8.07 -0.52
N GLY A 186 20.05 -8.06 -0.84
CA GLY A 186 18.95 -7.65 0.04
C GLY A 186 18.66 -6.15 0.04
N GLU A 187 19.36 -5.35 -0.77
CA GLU A 187 19.18 -3.90 -0.86
C GLU A 187 18.03 -3.55 -1.82
N TRP A 188 17.19 -2.59 -1.45
CA TRP A 188 16.14 -2.06 -2.33
C TRP A 188 16.65 -0.87 -3.14
N VAL A 189 16.48 -0.94 -4.46
CA VAL A 189 17.00 0.08 -5.40
C VAL A 189 15.86 0.57 -6.30
N GLU A 190 15.76 1.87 -6.49
CA GLU A 190 14.84 2.45 -7.49
C GLU A 190 15.30 2.06 -8.90
N THR A 191 14.51 1.27 -9.62
CA THR A 191 14.82 0.79 -10.98
C THR A 191 14.04 1.55 -12.05
N ALA A 192 12.89 2.11 -11.71
CA ALA A 192 12.09 2.88 -12.67
C ALA A 192 11.25 3.99 -12.03
N LYS A 193 10.95 4.99 -12.84
CA LYS A 193 9.91 5.99 -12.61
C LYS A 193 8.87 5.86 -13.72
N ILE A 194 7.62 5.65 -13.34
CA ILE A 194 6.48 5.47 -14.23
C ILE A 194 5.68 6.77 -14.30
N GLN A 195 5.52 7.27 -15.52
CA GLN A 195 4.66 8.41 -15.86
C GLN A 195 4.00 8.14 -17.22
N PRO A 196 2.67 8.32 -17.37
CA PRO A 196 2.01 8.08 -18.64
C PRO A 196 2.46 9.12 -19.68
N PRO A 197 2.42 8.78 -20.98
CA PRO A 197 2.60 9.77 -22.02
C PRO A 197 1.44 10.78 -22.00
N GLY A 198 1.71 12.03 -22.40
CA GLY A 198 0.66 13.07 -22.51
C GLY A 198 0.18 13.62 -21.17
N LEU A 199 1.06 13.67 -20.15
CA LEU A 199 0.74 14.28 -18.86
C LEU A 199 0.24 15.72 -19.00
N GLU A 200 -0.92 15.99 -18.38
CA GLU A 200 -1.46 17.33 -18.18
C GLU A 200 -1.24 17.78 -16.72
N PRO A 201 -1.05 19.08 -16.46
CA PRO A 201 -0.98 19.57 -15.09
C PRO A 201 -2.19 19.13 -14.26
N PHE A 202 -1.95 18.71 -13.02
CA PHE A 202 -2.96 18.21 -12.07
C PHE A 202 -3.65 16.90 -12.47
N ALA A 203 -2.99 16.09 -13.32
CA ALA A 203 -3.43 14.74 -13.67
C ALA A 203 -3.53 13.79 -12.47
N LEU A 204 -2.74 14.02 -11.41
CA LEU A 204 -2.77 13.26 -10.16
C LEU A 204 -2.80 11.74 -10.38
N MET A 205 -1.88 11.22 -11.19
CA MET A 205 -1.67 9.77 -11.31
C MET A 205 -1.47 9.17 -9.92
N SER A 206 -2.08 8.01 -9.67
CA SER A 206 -2.12 7.31 -8.38
C SER A 206 -2.89 8.06 -7.28
N GLY A 207 -3.47 9.24 -7.53
CA GLY A 207 -4.12 10.06 -6.51
C GLY A 207 -5.45 9.53 -5.97
N SER A 208 -6.04 8.50 -6.60
CA SER A 208 -7.27 7.85 -6.15
C SER A 208 -7.03 6.51 -5.45
N GLY A 209 -5.78 6.12 -5.21
CA GLY A 209 -5.44 4.93 -4.43
C GLY A 209 -5.40 3.60 -5.18
N GLY A 210 -5.60 3.59 -6.50
CA GLY A 210 -5.44 2.39 -7.30
C GLY A 210 -3.97 2.17 -7.68
N ILE A 211 -3.28 1.28 -6.98
CA ILE A 211 -1.97 0.75 -7.39
C ILE A 211 -1.93 -0.76 -7.13
N ALA A 212 -1.47 -1.52 -8.11
CA ALA A 212 -1.29 -2.97 -8.00
C ALA A 212 -0.10 -3.41 -8.85
N VAL A 213 0.55 -4.48 -8.41
CA VAL A 213 1.67 -5.11 -9.10
C VAL A 213 1.50 -6.61 -9.07
N GLN A 214 1.81 -7.26 -10.18
CA GLN A 214 1.93 -8.71 -10.29
C GLN A 214 2.94 -9.04 -11.39
N GLY A 215 4.04 -9.68 -11.01
CA GLY A 215 5.20 -9.92 -11.85
C GLY A 215 5.71 -8.62 -12.47
N ASP A 216 5.73 -8.59 -13.79
CA ASP A 216 6.16 -7.45 -14.60
C ASP A 216 5.02 -6.47 -14.94
N THR A 217 3.83 -6.69 -14.42
CA THR A 217 2.65 -5.88 -14.72
C THR A 217 2.33 -4.96 -13.56
N VAL A 218 2.24 -3.66 -13.86
CA VAL A 218 1.86 -2.62 -12.91
C VAL A 218 0.59 -1.93 -13.40
N VAL A 219 -0.42 -1.86 -12.53
CA VAL A 219 -1.67 -1.15 -12.81
C VAL A 219 -1.78 0.06 -11.91
N ILE A 220 -1.99 1.23 -12.51
CA ILE A 220 -2.07 2.49 -11.78
C ILE A 220 -3.32 3.26 -12.22
N GLY A 221 -4.10 3.70 -11.25
CA GLY A 221 -5.24 4.59 -11.46
C GLY A 221 -4.80 6.01 -11.79
N ALA A 222 -5.43 6.65 -12.76
CA ALA A 222 -5.25 8.06 -13.08
C ALA A 222 -6.57 8.81 -12.85
N TYR A 223 -6.59 9.61 -11.78
CA TYR A 223 -7.80 10.26 -11.31
C TYR A 223 -8.28 11.39 -12.25
N ASN A 224 -7.36 12.15 -12.85
CA ASN A 224 -7.66 13.34 -13.65
C ASN A 224 -7.12 13.31 -15.09
N GLN A 225 -6.80 12.14 -15.64
CA GLN A 225 -6.35 12.03 -17.04
C GLN A 225 -7.55 11.97 -18.00
N PRO A 226 -7.71 12.93 -18.94
CA PRO A 226 -8.74 12.82 -19.96
C PRO A 226 -8.34 11.76 -21.00
N CYS A 227 -9.23 10.79 -21.26
CA CYS A 227 -9.14 10.00 -22.48
C CYS A 227 -9.53 10.85 -23.70
N GLU A 228 -8.87 10.66 -24.84
CA GLU A 228 -9.29 11.33 -26.09
C GLU A 228 -10.79 11.13 -26.34
N GLY A 229 -11.53 12.24 -26.48
CA GLY A 229 -12.95 12.23 -26.80
C GLY A 229 -13.91 12.15 -25.62
N VAL A 230 -13.44 12.16 -24.36
CA VAL A 230 -14.32 12.13 -23.17
C VAL A 230 -13.91 13.20 -22.14
N PRO A 231 -14.76 14.19 -21.85
CA PRO A 231 -14.46 15.20 -20.85
C PRO A 231 -14.53 14.59 -19.45
N PHE A 232 -13.36 14.39 -18.83
CA PHE A 232 -13.13 13.88 -17.47
C PHE A 232 -13.62 12.44 -17.24
N ASN A 233 -12.69 11.49 -17.23
CA ASN A 233 -13.00 10.16 -16.71
C ASN A 233 -11.88 9.64 -15.80
N GLN A 234 -12.29 9.02 -14.69
CA GLN A 234 -11.42 8.28 -13.77
C GLN A 234 -10.97 7.02 -14.51
N THR A 235 -9.75 7.01 -15.04
CA THR A 235 -9.29 5.95 -15.95
C THR A 235 -8.16 5.17 -15.30
N ALA A 236 -8.21 3.84 -15.44
CA ALA A 236 -7.11 2.98 -15.05
C ALA A 236 -6.20 2.84 -16.27
N HIS A 237 -4.90 3.06 -16.08
CA HIS A 237 -3.91 2.74 -17.09
C HIS A 237 -3.24 1.42 -16.69
N GLU A 238 -3.39 0.42 -17.54
CA GLU A 238 -2.51 -0.74 -17.52
C GLU A 238 -1.20 -0.31 -18.19
N ILE A 239 -0.10 -0.36 -17.43
CA ILE A 239 1.23 -0.10 -17.96
C ILE A 239 2.00 -1.40 -17.78
N SER A 240 2.08 -2.20 -18.85
CA SER A 240 2.96 -3.36 -18.89
C SER A 240 4.41 -2.88 -18.88
N TYR A 241 5.19 -3.28 -17.88
CA TYR A 241 6.60 -2.98 -17.79
C TYR A 241 7.39 -4.16 -18.36
N ASP A 242 7.79 -4.09 -19.64
CA ASP A 242 8.56 -5.17 -20.27
C ASP A 242 10.00 -5.19 -19.73
N TYR A 243 10.26 -6.07 -18.76
CA TYR A 243 11.56 -6.33 -18.11
C TYR A 243 12.70 -6.69 -19.10
N TYR A 244 12.39 -7.15 -20.32
CA TYR A 244 13.37 -7.81 -21.20
C TYR A 244 13.85 -7.02 -22.43
N SER A 245 13.43 -5.76 -22.66
CA SER A 245 13.80 -5.08 -23.91
C SER A 245 15.17 -4.39 -23.93
N GLU A 246 15.84 -4.21 -22.77
CA GLU A 246 17.13 -3.47 -22.71
C GLU A 246 18.38 -4.35 -22.46
N TYR A 247 18.24 -5.67 -22.36
CA TYR A 247 19.38 -6.59 -22.15
C TYR A 247 19.61 -7.58 -23.30
N ASN A 248 19.57 -7.11 -24.56
CA ASN A 248 20.36 -7.75 -25.63
C ASN A 248 20.58 -6.80 -26.82
N PRO A 249 21.81 -6.32 -27.07
CA PRO A 249 22.13 -5.46 -28.21
C PRO A 249 22.04 -6.17 -29.57
#